data_AF-A0A9Q9A074-F1
#
_entry.id   AF-A0A9Q9A074-F1
#
_cell.length_a   1.000
_cell.length_b   1.000
_cell.length_c   1.000
_cell.angle_alpha   90.00
_cell.angle_beta   90.00
_cell.angle_gamma   90.00
#
_symmetry.space_group_name_H-M   'P 1'
#
loop_
_entity.id
_entity.type
_entity.pdbx_description
1 polymer ?
#
loop_
_entity_poly.entity_id
_entity_poly.type
_entity_poly.pdbx_seq_one_letter_code
_entity_poly.pdbx_strand_id
1 'polypeptide(L)'
;MMPERPAVAGRIPPAARVHLDRRIAEEGCIELAPPFERPEWLHAVTNLSFTPIAFVMAADGVLSPRWQLIDEVDWSRTVAVRLETPYGAPINIEAFDDGEGYC
;
A
#
# COMPACT_ATOMS: atom_id res chain seq x y z
N MET A 1 24.21 0.21 -20.83
CA MET A 1 24.27 -0.89 -19.85
C MET A 1 23.62 -0.37 -18.59
N MET A 2 22.33 -0.67 -18.36
CA MET A 2 21.63 -0.22 -17.16
C MET A 2 21.98 -1.20 -16.03
N PRO A 3 22.32 -0.73 -14.82
CA PRO A 3 22.54 -1.63 -13.69
C PRO A 3 21.21 -2.30 -13.34
N GLU A 4 21.21 -3.62 -13.40
CA GLU A 4 20.11 -4.48 -12.98
C GLU A 4 19.86 -4.22 -11.49
N ARG A 5 18.70 -3.62 -11.14
CA ARG A 5 18.30 -3.47 -9.72
C ARG A 5 18.24 -4.88 -9.13
N PRO A 6 18.97 -5.20 -8.05
CA PRO A 6 18.82 -6.50 -7.43
C PRO A 6 17.39 -6.64 -6.92
N ALA A 7 16.69 -7.67 -7.41
CA ALA A 7 15.44 -8.11 -6.85
C ALA A 7 15.71 -8.62 -5.43
N VAL A 8 15.52 -7.78 -4.42
CA VAL A 8 15.53 -8.23 -3.03
C VAL A 8 14.20 -8.95 -2.81
N ALA A 9 14.24 -10.27 -3.00
CA ALA A 9 13.14 -11.16 -2.68
C ALA A 9 12.84 -11.07 -1.17
N GLY A 10 11.69 -10.51 -0.83
CA GLY A 10 10.89 -10.88 0.35
C GLY A 10 11.42 -10.52 1.74
N ARG A 11 12.51 -9.75 1.90
CA ARG A 11 12.95 -9.36 3.25
C ARG A 11 13.52 -7.95 3.32
N ILE A 12 12.87 -7.12 4.13
CA ILE A 12 13.33 -5.76 4.47
C ILE A 12 14.34 -5.90 5.63
N PRO A 13 15.59 -5.42 5.48
CA PRO A 13 16.56 -5.44 6.58
C PRO A 13 16.08 -4.64 7.81
N PRO A 14 16.44 -5.03 9.05
CA PRO A 14 15.96 -4.34 10.26
C PRO A 14 16.23 -2.83 10.30
N ALA A 15 17.39 -2.39 9.83
CA ALA A 15 17.71 -0.95 9.75
C ALA A 15 16.88 -0.24 8.68
N ALA A 16 16.64 -0.88 7.53
CA ALA A 16 15.77 -0.35 6.48
C ALA A 16 14.31 -0.30 6.95
N ARG A 17 13.90 -1.22 7.82
CA ARG A 17 12.57 -1.26 8.41
C ARG A 17 12.24 -0.02 9.23
N VAL A 18 13.14 0.43 10.12
CA VAL A 18 12.93 1.66 10.91
C VAL A 18 12.74 2.88 10.01
N HIS A 19 13.54 3.00 8.95
CA HIS A 19 13.39 4.08 7.97
C HIS A 19 12.07 3.97 7.19
N LEU A 20 11.67 2.76 6.81
CA LEU A 20 10.42 2.50 6.12
C LEU A 20 9.22 2.85 7.00
N ASP A 21 9.18 2.39 8.24
CA ASP A 21 8.07 2.66 9.18
C ASP A 21 7.88 4.17 9.38
N ARG A 22 9.00 4.91 9.48
CA ARG A 22 8.97 6.38 9.53
C ARG A 22 8.37 6.98 8.27
N ARG A 23 8.75 6.51 7.08
CA ARG A 23 8.22 7.02 5.80
C ARG A 23 6.74 6.67 5.63
N ILE A 24 6.32 5.48 6.05
CA ILE A 24 4.92 5.07 6.05
C ILE A 24 4.08 6.04 6.88
N ALA A 25 4.54 6.38 8.10
CA ALA A 25 3.86 7.32 8.97
C ALA A 25 3.86 8.77 8.42
N GLU A 26 4.99 9.25 7.92
CA GLU A 26 5.12 10.61 7.36
C GLU A 26 4.21 10.80 6.12
N GLU A 27 4.04 9.77 5.30
CA GLU A 27 3.25 9.81 4.07
C GLU A 27 1.78 9.39 4.26
N GLY A 28 1.38 9.01 5.49
CA GLY A 28 0.02 8.52 5.77
C GLY A 28 -0.32 7.24 5.01
N CYS A 29 0.64 6.36 4.83
CA CYS A 29 0.44 5.08 4.14
C CYS A 29 -0.08 4.01 5.09
N ILE A 30 -0.88 3.11 4.53
CA ILE A 30 -1.32 1.86 5.13
C ILE A 30 -0.24 0.82 4.84
N GLU A 31 0.32 0.23 5.89
CA GLU A 31 1.31 -0.83 5.76
C GLU A 31 0.68 -2.15 5.27
N LEU A 32 1.39 -2.88 4.41
CA LEU A 32 1.06 -4.27 4.09
C LEU A 32 1.70 -5.24 5.08
N ALA A 33 0.87 -6.02 5.76
CA ALA A 33 1.28 -7.08 6.67
C ALA A 33 0.58 -8.39 6.27
N PRO A 34 1.28 -9.37 5.66
CA PRO A 34 2.70 -9.34 5.27
C PRO A 34 3.00 -8.44 4.05
N PRO A 35 4.22 -7.91 3.91
CA PRO A 35 4.62 -7.10 2.76
C PRO A 35 4.74 -7.97 1.50
N PHE A 36 4.60 -7.36 0.32
CA PHE A 36 4.65 -8.01 -0.99
C PHE A 36 3.51 -9.01 -1.28
N GLU A 37 2.50 -9.06 -0.40
CA GLU A 37 1.34 -9.92 -0.55
C GLU A 37 0.08 -9.07 -0.73
N ARG A 38 -0.91 -9.66 -1.41
CA ARG A 38 -2.21 -9.02 -1.58
C ARG A 38 -2.89 -8.95 -0.20
N PRO A 39 -3.26 -7.76 0.29
CA PRO A 39 -3.82 -7.63 1.63
C PRO A 39 -5.23 -8.21 1.72
N GLU A 40 -5.56 -8.79 2.87
CA GLU A 40 -6.89 -9.38 3.10
C GLU A 40 -7.99 -8.33 3.02
N TRP A 41 -7.81 -7.16 3.64
CA TRP A 41 -8.78 -6.04 3.64
C TRP A 41 -9.14 -5.50 2.25
N LEU A 42 -8.40 -5.87 1.19
CA LEU A 42 -8.66 -5.39 -0.16
C LEU A 42 -10.09 -5.72 -0.63
N HIS A 43 -10.67 -6.84 -0.19
CA HIS A 43 -12.03 -7.21 -0.55
C HIS A 43 -13.05 -6.12 -0.15
N ALA A 44 -12.89 -5.53 1.04
CA ALA A 44 -13.77 -4.47 1.54
C ALA A 44 -13.62 -3.19 0.71
N VAL A 45 -12.37 -2.85 0.36
CA VAL A 45 -12.04 -1.68 -0.46
C VAL A 45 -12.57 -1.82 -1.89
N THR A 46 -12.53 -3.03 -2.46
CA THR A 46 -13.09 -3.30 -3.81
C THR A 46 -14.62 -3.32 -3.84
N ASN A 47 -15.28 -3.45 -2.69
CA ASN A 47 -16.74 -3.43 -2.58
C ASN A 47 -17.32 -2.02 -2.43
N LEU A 48 -16.48 -0.98 -2.37
CA LEU A 48 -16.93 0.40 -2.32
C LEU A 48 -17.72 0.78 -3.59
N SER A 49 -18.62 1.76 -3.47
CA SER A 49 -19.41 2.27 -4.61
C SER A 49 -18.58 3.01 -5.67
N PHE A 50 -17.27 3.12 -5.47
CA PHE A 50 -16.30 3.75 -6.35
C PHE A 50 -14.97 2.99 -6.29
N THR A 51 -14.15 3.10 -7.33
CA THR A 51 -12.80 2.51 -7.34
C THR A 51 -11.79 3.48 -6.71
N PRO A 52 -11.12 3.10 -5.61
CA PRO A 52 -10.10 3.94 -5.00
C PRO A 52 -8.85 4.09 -5.85
N ILE A 53 -8.16 5.21 -5.59
CA ILE A 53 -6.86 5.52 -6.17
C ILE A 53 -5.78 5.11 -5.17
N ALA A 54 -4.72 4.48 -5.66
CA ALA A 54 -3.61 3.99 -4.86
C ALA A 54 -2.29 4.67 -5.25
N PHE A 55 -1.55 5.11 -4.24
CA PHE A 55 -0.13 5.45 -4.35
C PHE A 55 0.67 4.36 -3.66
N VAL A 56 1.65 3.81 -4.38
CA VAL A 56 2.37 2.60 -3.95
C VAL A 56 3.75 2.97 -3.42
N MET A 57 4.08 2.43 -2.25
CA MET A 57 5.42 2.49 -1.67
C MET A 57 6.13 1.16 -1.88
N ALA A 58 7.36 1.23 -2.40
CA ALA A 58 8.24 0.08 -2.56
C ALA A 58 9.13 -0.12 -1.32
N ALA A 59 9.87 -1.22 -1.27
CA ALA A 59 10.76 -1.57 -0.16
C ALA A 59 11.91 -0.57 0.09
N ASP A 60 12.17 0.32 -0.88
CA ASP A 60 13.13 1.42 -0.74
C ASP A 60 12.56 2.64 0.01
N GLY A 61 11.28 2.59 0.42
CA GLY A 61 10.60 3.67 1.16
C GLY A 61 10.20 4.86 0.28
N VAL A 62 10.29 4.71 -1.04
CA VAL A 62 9.86 5.73 -2.01
C VAL A 62 8.39 5.51 -2.32
N LEU A 63 7.57 6.54 -2.06
CA LEU A 63 6.18 6.59 -2.52
C LEU A 63 6.16 7.04 -3.99
N SER A 64 5.54 6.25 -4.86
CA SER A 64 5.35 6.61 -6.26
C SER A 64 4.53 7.90 -6.38
N PRO A 65 4.97 8.90 -7.15
CA PRO A 65 4.17 10.10 -7.42
C PRO A 65 3.02 9.82 -8.40
N ARG A 66 3.06 8.68 -9.10
CA ARG A 66 2.01 8.24 -10.01
C ARG A 66 0.96 7.47 -9.22
N TRP A 67 -0.28 7.89 -9.39
CA TRP A 67 -1.46 7.16 -8.94
C TRP A 67 -1.83 6.04 -9.92
N GLN A 68 -2.46 4.99 -9.41
CA GLN A 68 -3.06 3.90 -10.19
C GLN A 68 -4.35 3.43 -9.53
N LEU A 69 -5.18 2.69 -10.28
CA LEU A 69 -6.36 2.06 -9.68
C LEU A 69 -5.90 0.95 -8.72
N ILE A 70 -6.64 0.74 -7.63
CA ILE A 70 -6.29 -0.27 -6.63
C ILE A 70 -6.16 -1.69 -7.24
N ASP A 71 -6.96 -2.01 -8.26
CA ASP A 71 -6.93 -3.30 -8.95
C ASP A 71 -5.71 -3.50 -9.85
N GLU A 72 -5.01 -2.41 -10.20
CA GLU A 72 -3.82 -2.42 -11.06
C GLU A 72 -2.51 -2.55 -10.26
N VAL A 73 -2.59 -2.49 -8.93
CA VAL A 73 -1.41 -2.52 -8.04
C VAL A 73 -0.67 -3.87 -8.17
N ASP A 74 0.61 -3.80 -8.50
CA ASP A 74 1.53 -4.93 -8.38
C ASP A 74 1.90 -5.16 -6.90
N TRP A 75 1.12 -6.00 -6.22
CA TRP A 75 1.32 -6.34 -4.82
C TRP A 75 2.69 -6.96 -4.55
N SER A 76 3.28 -7.68 -5.51
CA SER A 76 4.56 -8.40 -5.33
C SER A 76 5.77 -7.49 -5.08
N ARG A 77 5.61 -6.17 -5.26
CA ARG A 77 6.65 -5.14 -5.10
C ARG A 77 6.28 -4.05 -4.12
N THR A 78 5.10 -4.16 -3.51
CA THR A 78 4.51 -3.13 -2.65
C THR A 78 4.71 -3.48 -1.18
N VAL A 79 5.05 -2.50 -0.36
CA VAL A 79 5.18 -2.65 1.10
C VAL A 79 4.18 -1.81 1.88
N ALA A 80 3.67 -0.74 1.27
CA ALA A 80 2.62 0.10 1.84
C ALA A 80 1.89 0.84 0.72
N VAL A 81 0.67 1.29 0.99
CA VAL A 81 -0.15 2.05 0.04
C VAL A 81 -0.79 3.26 0.70
N ARG A 82 -0.88 4.38 0.00
CA ARG A 82 -1.80 5.46 0.37
C ARG A 82 -3.04 5.35 -0.50
N LEU A 83 -4.20 5.25 0.13
CA LEU A 83 -5.48 5.14 -0.55
C LEU A 83 -6.24 6.45 -0.47
N GLU A 84 -6.78 6.86 -1.61
CA GLU A 84 -7.60 8.05 -1.73
C GLU A 84 -8.89 7.73 -2.50
N THR A 85 -9.97 8.42 -2.15
CA THR A 85 -11.17 8.44 -2.98
C THR A 85 -10.87 9.13 -4.32
N PRO A 86 -11.72 8.97 -5.34
CA PRO A 86 -11.60 9.73 -6.59
C PRO A 86 -11.61 11.26 -6.42
N TYR A 87 -12.01 11.75 -5.25
CA TYR A 87 -12.05 13.18 -4.91
C TYR A 87 -10.84 13.64 -4.08
N GLY A 88 -9.84 12.77 -3.86
CA GLY A 88 -8.61 13.10 -3.12
C GLY A 88 -8.74 13.05 -1.60
N ALA A 89 -9.84 12.50 -1.06
CA ALA A 89 -9.97 12.28 0.37
C ALA A 89 -9.28 10.97 0.79
N PRO A 90 -8.51 10.95 1.90
CA PRO A 90 -7.83 9.74 2.36
C PRO A 90 -8.82 8.66 2.81
N ILE A 91 -8.48 7.40 2.59
CA ILE A 91 -9.26 6.23 3.03
C ILE A 91 -8.50 5.56 4.18
N ASN A 92 -9.16 5.41 5.34
CA ASN A 92 -8.65 4.58 6.43
C ASN A 92 -9.24 3.17 6.31
N ILE A 93 -8.40 2.15 6.24
CA ILE A 93 -8.86 0.76 6.15
C ILE A 93 -9.30 0.17 7.49
N GLU A 94 -8.88 0.73 8.62
CA GLU A 94 -9.31 0.27 9.95
C GLU A 94 -10.81 0.44 10.13
N ALA A 95 -11.42 1.40 9.42
CA ALA A 95 -12.88 1.57 9.36
C ALA A 95 -13.61 0.39 8.71
N PHE A 96 -12.90 -0.53 8.04
CA PHE A 96 -13.46 -1.73 7.43
C PHE A 96 -13.22 -3.01 8.24
N ASP A 97 -12.34 -2.98 9.25
CA ASP A 97 -11.93 -4.17 10.04
C ASP A 97 -12.83 -4.40 11.28
N ASP A 98 -13.72 -3.45 11.60
CA ASP A 98 -14.55 -3.45 12.82
C ASP A 98 -15.69 -4.49 12.86
N GLY A 99 -15.74 -5.48 11.98
CA GLY A 99 -16.60 -6.67 12.11
C GLY A 99 -18.13 -6.43 12.20
N GLU A 100 -18.59 -5.19 12.15
CA GLU A 100 -20.00 -4.82 12.14
C GLU A 100 -20.40 -4.62 10.68
N GLY A 101 -21.08 -5.64 10.15
CA GLY A 101 -21.45 -5.74 8.74
C GLY A 101 -22.15 -4.50 8.20
N TYR A 102 -21.65 -4.01 7.06
CA TYR A 102 -22.45 -3.17 6.18
C TYR A 102 -23.57 -4.02 5.57
N CYS A 103 -24.79 -3.82 6.08
CA CYS A 103 -26.05 -4.15 5.40
C CYS A 103 -26.43 -3.06 4.40
#